data_AF-A0A374WF49-F1
#
_entry.id   AF-A0A374WF49-F1
#
_cell.length_a   1.000
_cell.length_b   1.000
_cell.length_c   1.000
_cell.angle_alpha   90.00
_cell.angle_beta   90.00
_cell.angle_gamma   90.00
#
_symmetry.space_group_name_H-M   'P 1'
#
loop_
_entity.id
_entity.type
_entity.pdbx_description
1 polymer ?
#
loop_
_entity_poly.entity_id
_entity_poly.type
_entity_poly.pdbx_seq_one_letter_code
_entity_poly.pdbx_strand_id
1 'polypeptide(L)' 'MVFSKYMQSLPNQQTDTIKQIANLTSSTTTSVYRWIAGKARPPLVKQKLIAEFLGFKLDELFPPEEKGGEA' A
#
# COMPACT_ATOMS: atom_id res chain seq x y z
N MET A 1 -7.86 7.12 3.00
CA MET A 1 -6.83 6.84 4.05
C MET A 1 -5.60 6.31 3.35
N VAL A 2 -4.44 7.00 3.40
CA VAL A 2 -3.25 6.58 2.62
C VAL A 2 -2.67 5.26 3.13
N PHE A 3 -2.21 4.39 2.23
CA PHE A 3 -1.67 3.05 2.53
C PHE A 3 -0.66 3.04 3.69
N SER A 4 0.29 3.99 3.70
CA SER A 4 1.28 4.12 4.76
C SER A 4 0.67 4.40 6.13
N LYS A 5 -0.33 5.29 6.19
CA LYS A 5 -1.05 5.60 7.44
C LYS A 5 -1.87 4.41 7.95
N TYR A 6 -2.49 3.65 7.04
CA TYR A 6 -3.17 2.40 7.42
C TYR A 6 -2.20 1.43 8.07
N MET A 7 -1.04 1.18 7.44
CA MET A 7 -0.06 0.25 7.97
C MET A 7 0.56 0.69 9.30
N GLN A 8 0.66 2.00 9.55
CA GLN A 8 1.08 2.55 10.85
C GLN A 8 0.00 2.46 11.92
N SER A 9 -1.27 2.38 11.53
CA SER A 9 -2.42 2.26 12.45
C SER A 9 -2.62 0.86 13.01
N LEU A 10 -1.92 -0.16 12.49
CA LEU A 10 -2.08 -1.56 12.91
C LEU A 10 -1.17 -1.88 14.12
N PRO A 11 -1.70 -2.02 15.35
CA PRO A 11 -0.89 -2.44 16.49
C PRO A 11 -0.58 -3.93 16.37
N ASN A 12 0.71 -4.29 16.39
CA ASN A 12 1.21 -5.68 16.43
C ASN A 12 0.83 -6.61 15.25
N GLN A 13 0.01 -6.15 14.30
CA GLN A 13 -0.40 -6.94 13.12
C GLN A 13 0.33 -6.57 11.83
N GLN A 14 1.14 -5.51 11.85
CA GLN A 14 1.80 -4.97 10.66
C GLN A 14 2.62 -6.05 9.91
N THR A 15 3.41 -6.85 10.62
CA THR A 15 4.24 -7.90 10.02
C THR A 15 3.41 -8.98 9.32
N ASP A 16 2.28 -9.36 9.91
CA ASP A 16 1.39 -10.37 9.34
C ASP A 16 0.67 -9.83 8.10
N THR A 17 0.12 -8.61 8.19
CA THR A 17 -0.49 -7.92 7.05
C THR A 17 0.50 -7.74 5.89
N ILE A 18 1.77 -7.43 6.17
CA ILE A 18 2.83 -7.35 5.15
C ILE A 18 3.02 -8.70 4.44
N LYS A 19 3.06 -9.81 5.19
CA LYS A 19 3.20 -11.16 4.61
C LYS A 19 1.99 -11.51 3.74
N GLN A 20 0.78 -11.20 4.21
CA GLN A 20 -0.45 -11.43 3.44
C GLN A 20 -0.46 -10.62 2.13
N ILE A 21 -0.11 -9.33 2.18
CA ILE A 21 -0.01 -8.47 1.00
C ILE A 21 1.08 -8.96 0.03
N ALA A 22 2.23 -9.38 0.56
CA ALA A 22 3.32 -9.94 -0.23
C ALA A 22 2.84 -11.20 -0.99
N ASN A 23 2.17 -12.12 -0.31
CA ASN A 23 1.60 -13.32 -0.92
C ASN A 23 0.53 -12.98 -1.97
N LEU A 24 -0.44 -12.14 -1.61
CA LEU A 24 -1.54 -11.71 -2.48
C LEU A 24 -1.05 -11.07 -3.78
N THR A 25 0.00 -10.26 -3.70
CA THR A 25 0.54 -9.51 -4.84
C THR A 25 1.71 -10.21 -5.54
N SER A 26 1.97 -11.48 -5.19
CA SER A 26 3.12 -12.27 -5.64
C SER A 26 4.43 -11.46 -5.61
N SER A 27 4.66 -10.78 -4.49
CA SER A 27 5.77 -9.85 -4.28
C SER A 27 6.55 -10.22 -3.03
N THR A 28 7.75 -9.66 -2.90
CA THR A 28 8.54 -9.81 -1.68
C THR A 28 8.04 -8.88 -0.58
N THR A 29 8.16 -9.29 0.68
CA THR A 29 7.88 -8.44 1.84
C THR A 29 8.68 -7.14 1.79
N THR A 30 9.92 -7.18 1.30
CA THR A 30 10.76 -6.00 1.05
C THR A 30 10.11 -5.00 0.09
N SER A 31 9.43 -5.47 -0.96
CA SER A 31 8.69 -4.59 -1.89
C SER A 31 7.55 -3.89 -1.17
N VAL A 32 6.81 -4.64 -0.33
CA VAL A 32 5.72 -4.09 0.48
C VAL A 32 6.25 -3.04 1.46
N TYR A 33 7.36 -3.29 2.16
CA TYR A 33 8.01 -2.29 3.02
C TYR A 33 8.36 -1.00 2.26
N ARG A 34 8.86 -1.11 1.02
CA ARG A 34 9.16 0.06 0.18
C ARG A 34 7.89 0.85 -0.18
N TRP A 35 6.77 0.16 -0.43
CA TRP A 35 5.48 0.80 -0.68
C TRP A 35 4.96 1.54 0.55
N ILE A 36 5.07 0.92 1.73
CA ILE A 36 4.67 1.54 3.01
C ILE A 36 5.52 2.77 3.30
N ALA A 37 6.83 2.70 3.04
CA ALA A 37 7.75 3.81 3.23
C ALA A 37 7.64 4.90 2.15
N GLY A 38 6.77 4.74 1.14
CA GLY A 38 6.66 5.69 0.02
C GLY A 38 7.87 5.69 -0.93
N LYS A 39 8.83 4.77 -0.78
CA LYS A 39 10.04 4.67 -1.62
C LYS A 39 9.76 4.09 -3.00
N ALA A 40 8.64 3.41 -3.17
CA ALA A 40 8.19 2.87 -4.43
C ALA A 40 6.66 2.86 -4.48
N ARG A 41 6.10 3.02 -5.67
CA ARG A 41 4.65 2.86 -5.88
C ARG A 41 4.36 1.46 -6.43
N PRO A 42 3.40 0.70 -5.86
CA PRO A 42 3.01 -0.58 -6.43
C PRO A 42 2.39 -0.38 -7.83
N PRO A 43 2.56 -1.32 -8.78
CA PRO A 43 1.81 -1.34 -10.04
C PRO A 43 0.29 -1.31 -9.84
N LEU A 44 -0.46 -0.77 -10.80
CA LEU A 44 -1.92 -0.59 -10.70
C LEU A 44 -2.68 -1.88 -10.36
N VAL A 45 -2.29 -3.01 -10.95
CA VAL A 45 -2.90 -4.32 -10.64
C VAL A 45 -2.72 -4.68 -9.17
N LYS A 46 -1.54 -4.44 -8.60
CA LYS A 46 -1.25 -4.70 -7.19
C LYS A 46 -1.96 -3.72 -6.27
N GLN A 47 -2.06 -2.44 -6.66
CA GLN A 47 -2.85 -1.45 -5.92
C GLN A 47 -4.31 -1.88 -5.79
N LYS A 48 -4.93 -2.39 -6.87
CA LYS A 48 -6.30 -2.91 -6.86
C LYS A 48 -6.47 -4.09 -5.90
N LEU A 49 -5.56 -5.07 -5.98
CA LEU A 49 -5.57 -6.22 -5.07
C LEU A 49 -5.46 -5.81 -3.60
N ILE A 50 -4.56 -4.88 -3.29
CA ILE A 50 -4.37 -4.39 -1.91
C ILE A 50 -5.61 -3.62 -1.44
N ALA A 51 -6.18 -2.75 -2.28
CA ALA A 51 -7.38 -1.98 -1.95
C ALA A 51 -8.58 -2.90 -1.66
N GLU A 52 -8.79 -3.90 -2.51
CA GLU A 52 -9.83 -4.92 -2.33
C GLU A 52 -9.62 -5.73 -1.05
N PHE A 53 -8.39 -6.20 -0.80
CA PHE A 53 -8.04 -6.95 0.40
C PHE A 53 -8.25 -6.16 1.70
N LEU A 54 -7.96 -4.86 1.69
CA LEU A 54 -8.13 -3.99 2.86
C LEU A 54 -9.53 -3.38 2.96
N GLY A 55 -10.40 -3.56 1.97
CA GLY A 55 -11.75 -2.99 1.94
C GLY A 55 -11.81 -1.47 1.76
N PHE A 56 -10.78 -0.86 1.17
CA PHE A 56 -10.74 0.57 0.87
C PHE A 56 -10.90 0.83 -0.63
N LYS A 57 -11.30 2.05 -1.01
CA LYS A 57 -11.25 2.46 -2.41
C LYS A 57 -9.80 2.65 -2.87
N LEU A 58 -9.55 2.30 -4.13
CA LEU A 58 -8.24 2.46 -4.76
C LEU A 58 -7.68 3.87 -4.58
N ASP A 59 -8.45 4.89 -4.95
CA ASP A 59 -8.05 6.31 -4.88
C ASP A 59 -7.90 6.82 -3.44
N GLU A 60 -8.57 6.20 -2.47
CA GLU A 60 -8.42 6.56 -1.06
C GLU A 60 -7.11 6.05 -0.46
N LEU A 61 -6.67 4.87 -0.93
CA LEU A 61 -5.51 4.14 -0.44
C LEU A 61 -4.23 4.51 -1.20
N PHE A 62 -4.36 4.69 -2.51
CA PHE A 62 -3.33 5.09 -3.47
C PHE A 62 -3.85 6.28 -4.28
N PRO A 63 -3.85 7.49 -3.69
CA PRO A 63 -4.32 8.68 -4.40
C PRO A 63 -3.60 8.83 -5.74
N PRO A 64 -4.29 9.27 -6.81
CA PRO A 64 -3.62 9.66 -8.04
C PRO A 64 -2.56 10.70 -7.69
N GLU A 65 -1.42 10.68 -8.41
CA GLU A 65 -0.46 11.77 -8.24
C GLU A 65 -1.19 13.06 -8.61
N GLU A 66 -1.50 13.84 -7.59
CA GLU A 66 -2.13 15.13 -7.77
C GLU A 66 -1.16 15.93 -8.63
N LYS A 67 -1.60 16.39 -9.80
CA LYS A 67 -0.86 17.42 -10.52
C LYS A 67 -0.87 18.68 -9.65
N GLY A 68 0.18 18.87 -8.86
CA GLY A 68 0.45 20.09 -8.11
C GLY A 68 1.57 19.84 -7.10
N GLY A 69 2.69 20.54 -7.10
CA GLY A 69 3.13 21.68 -7.88
C GLY A 69 4.60 21.93 -7.55
N GLU A 70 5.24 22.75 -8.35
CA GLU A 70 6.60 23.26 -8.19
C GLU A 70 6.93 23.66 -6.74
N ALA A 71 8.13 23.32 -6.31
CA ALA A 71 8.95 24.12 -5.42
C ALA A 71 10.42 23.97 -5.84
#